data_AF-A0A1G7MVE1-F1
#
_entry.id   AF-A0A1G7MVE1-F1
#
_cell.length_a   1.000
_cell.length_b   1.000
_cell.length_c   1.000
_cell.angle_alpha   90.00
_cell.angle_beta   90.00
_cell.angle_gamma   90.00
#
_symmetry.space_group_name_H-M   'P 1'
#
loop_
_entity.id
_entity.type
_entity.pdbx_description
1 polymer ?
#
loop_
_entity_poly.entity_id
_entity_poly.type
_entity_poly.pdbx_seq_one_letter_code
_entity_poly.pdbx_strand_id
1 'polypeptide(L)'
;MDSRDWGTFLLPYEQAVEELKVKFKTMRSELKKREEYAPIEFVTGRVKKITSIFDKAKRLNVAMEDIETGIEDIAGIRIMCQFVEDIRRVAEYIRMRKDLTVLYEKDYITNYKESGYRSFHMIVEYPVQTALGQKIVLAEIQIRTLAMNFWATIEHSLNYKYRESLPEEMRARLKKAGEAAFVLDNEMSSIRQEILEAQKTFEDDANIVTQLLHAIHQLYFFHLVNEAIAYQNRFNDLWEEKDMEGIKDLLVEVKALIKANKKVEEPGDEL
;
A
#
# COMPACT_ATOMS: atom_id res chain seq x y z
N MET A 1 4.71 -33.85 21.43
CA MET A 1 5.34 -32.99 20.40
C MET A 1 4.54 -33.19 19.13
N ASP A 2 4.06 -32.11 18.52
CA ASP A 2 3.31 -32.16 17.26
C ASP A 2 4.21 -32.74 16.16
N SER A 3 3.79 -33.84 15.52
CA SER A 3 4.56 -34.60 14.53
C SER A 3 4.29 -34.16 13.09
N ARG A 4 3.54 -33.06 12.88
CA ARG A 4 3.23 -32.58 11.53
C ARG A 4 4.45 -32.09 10.78
N ASP A 5 4.41 -32.25 9.47
CA ASP A 5 5.31 -31.54 8.57
C ASP A 5 4.87 -30.07 8.47
N TRP A 6 5.56 -29.21 9.23
CA TRP A 6 5.30 -27.78 9.26
C TRP A 6 5.60 -27.08 7.92
N GLY A 7 6.49 -27.63 7.10
CA GLY A 7 6.74 -27.10 5.76
C GLY A 7 5.48 -27.23 4.92
N THR A 8 4.94 -28.45 4.84
CA THR A 8 3.71 -28.72 4.09
C THR A 8 2.48 -28.04 4.69
N PHE A 9 2.37 -27.99 6.03
CA PHE A 9 1.25 -27.35 6.72
C PHE A 9 1.12 -25.85 6.42
N LEU A 10 2.24 -25.14 6.28
CA LEU A 10 2.26 -23.69 6.08
C LEU A 10 2.07 -23.26 4.62
N LEU A 11 2.25 -24.15 3.63
CA LEU A 11 2.12 -23.84 2.20
C LEU A 11 0.82 -23.08 1.85
N PRO A 12 -0.37 -23.48 2.34
CA PRO A 12 -1.61 -22.75 2.02
C PRO A 12 -1.60 -21.31 2.55
N TYR A 13 -0.95 -21.08 3.70
CA TYR A 13 -0.83 -19.74 4.29
C TYR A 13 0.20 -18.88 3.56
N GLU A 14 1.31 -19.47 3.10
CA GLU A 14 2.31 -18.79 2.27
C GLU A 14 1.68 -18.32 0.96
N GLN A 15 0.94 -19.21 0.31
CA GLN A 15 0.21 -18.90 -0.91
C GLN A 15 -0.84 -17.80 -0.67
N ALA A 16 -1.66 -17.92 0.39
CA ALA A 16 -2.66 -16.91 0.73
C ALA A 16 -2.04 -15.52 0.97
N VAL A 17 -0.87 -15.47 1.63
CA VAL A 17 -0.16 -14.20 1.86
C VAL A 17 0.28 -13.56 0.54
N GLU A 18 0.86 -14.31 -0.39
CA GLU A 18 1.28 -13.76 -1.69
C GLU A 18 0.10 -13.31 -2.54
N GLU A 19 -0.98 -14.09 -2.59
CA GLU A 19 -2.20 -13.73 -3.33
C GLU A 19 -2.84 -12.45 -2.78
N LEU A 20 -3.04 -12.37 -1.46
CA LEU A 20 -3.60 -11.18 -0.81
C LEU A 20 -2.70 -9.96 -0.98
N LYS A 21 -1.37 -10.12 -0.86
CA LYS A 21 -0.41 -9.03 -1.12
C LYS A 21 -0.58 -8.47 -2.53
N VAL A 22 -0.64 -9.33 -3.55
CA VAL A 22 -0.81 -8.89 -4.93
C VAL A 22 -2.15 -8.18 -5.10
N LYS A 23 -3.25 -8.76 -4.62
CA LYS A 23 -4.59 -8.17 -4.73
C LYS A 23 -4.68 -6.77 -4.12
N PHE A 24 -4.16 -6.56 -2.92
CA PHE A 24 -4.19 -5.25 -2.28
C PHE A 24 -3.18 -4.26 -2.88
N LYS A 25 -2.02 -4.73 -3.39
CA LYS A 25 -1.11 -3.88 -4.17
C LYS A 25 -1.76 -3.40 -5.47
N THR A 26 -2.44 -4.28 -6.18
CA THR A 26 -3.15 -3.93 -7.42
C THR A 26 -4.31 -2.98 -7.15
N MET A 27 -5.01 -3.13 -6.02
CA MET A 27 -6.04 -2.17 -5.58
C MET A 27 -5.49 -0.75 -5.46
N ARG A 28 -4.28 -0.56 -4.89
CA ARG A 28 -3.60 0.76 -4.88
C ARG A 28 -3.44 1.31 -6.29
N SER A 29 -2.88 0.53 -7.20
CA SER A 29 -2.63 0.95 -8.58
C SER A 29 -3.91 1.27 -9.35
N GLU A 30 -4.99 0.53 -9.08
CA GLU A 30 -6.30 0.79 -9.66
C GLU A 30 -6.91 2.10 -9.14
N LEU A 31 -6.88 2.33 -7.83
CA LEU A 31 -7.41 3.55 -7.21
C LEU A 31 -6.66 4.80 -7.68
N LYS A 32 -5.32 4.75 -7.79
CA LYS A 32 -4.53 5.84 -8.36
C LYS A 32 -4.97 6.24 -9.77
N LYS A 33 -5.39 5.27 -10.61
CA LYS A 33 -5.84 5.53 -11.98
C LYS A 33 -7.26 6.06 -12.07
N ARG A 34 -8.12 5.78 -11.08
CA ARG A 34 -9.56 6.10 -11.12
C ARG A 34 -9.94 7.33 -10.31
N GLU A 35 -9.40 7.43 -9.10
CA GLU A 35 -9.87 8.37 -8.07
C GLU A 35 -8.82 9.46 -7.76
N GLU A 36 -7.70 9.49 -8.49
CA GLU A 36 -6.55 10.41 -8.29
C GLU A 36 -5.93 10.37 -6.89
N TYR A 37 -6.43 9.51 -6.01
CA TYR A 37 -5.93 9.29 -4.67
C TYR A 37 -6.05 7.82 -4.31
N ALA A 38 -4.99 7.25 -3.74
CA ALA A 38 -5.01 5.88 -3.24
C ALA A 38 -4.79 5.89 -1.71
N PRO A 39 -5.76 5.41 -0.91
CA PRO A 39 -5.64 5.37 0.54
C PRO A 39 -4.58 4.35 1.03
N ILE A 40 -4.11 3.47 0.15
CA ILE A 40 -3.06 2.49 0.44
C ILE A 40 -1.71 3.06 0.00
N GLU A 41 -0.77 3.16 0.93
CA GLU A 41 0.61 3.55 0.65
C GLU A 41 1.48 2.34 0.31
N PHE A 42 1.42 1.26 1.09
CA PHE A 42 1.99 -0.02 0.64
C PHE A 42 1.41 -1.20 1.41
N VAL A 43 1.65 -2.40 0.88
CA VAL A 43 1.19 -3.65 1.46
C VAL A 43 2.38 -4.56 1.71
N THR A 44 2.45 -5.11 2.91
CA THR A 44 3.38 -6.16 3.29
C THR A 44 2.60 -7.37 3.79
N GLY A 45 3.24 -8.52 3.82
CA GLY A 45 2.62 -9.72 4.37
C GLY A 45 3.69 -10.72 4.76
N ARG A 46 3.36 -11.61 5.69
CA ARG A 46 4.24 -12.67 6.16
C ARG A 46 3.43 -13.82 6.73
N VAL A 47 4.02 -15.01 6.70
CA VAL A 47 3.57 -16.14 7.52
C VAL A 47 4.25 -16.07 8.88
N LYS A 48 3.49 -16.37 9.93
CA LYS A 48 3.98 -16.40 11.30
C LYS A 48 5.02 -17.52 11.47
N LYS A 49 6.12 -17.22 12.15
CA LYS A 49 7.15 -18.24 12.46
C LYS A 49 6.56 -19.34 13.35
N ILE A 50 6.96 -20.58 13.13
CA ILE A 50 6.51 -21.76 13.88
C ILE A 50 6.66 -21.56 15.39
N THR A 51 7.79 -21.02 15.86
CA THR A 51 8.01 -20.73 17.28
C THR A 51 6.96 -19.76 17.84
N SER A 52 6.62 -18.72 17.09
CA SER A 52 5.58 -17.76 17.47
C SER A 52 4.16 -18.33 17.38
N ILE A 53 3.92 -19.35 16.54
CA ILE A 53 2.65 -20.10 16.53
C ILE A 53 2.54 -20.89 17.83
N PHE A 54 3.57 -21.64 18.21
CA PHE A 54 3.59 -22.39 19.47
C PHE A 54 3.42 -21.50 20.71
N ASP A 55 4.15 -20.39 20.78
CA ASP A 55 4.03 -19.45 21.90
C ASP A 55 2.60 -18.89 22.00
N LYS A 56 1.98 -18.58 20.85
CA LYS A 56 0.60 -18.06 20.81
C LYS A 56 -0.43 -19.12 21.15
N ALA A 57 -0.27 -20.35 20.65
CA ALA A 57 -1.13 -21.49 20.97
C ALA A 57 -1.10 -21.80 22.48
N LYS A 58 0.10 -21.82 23.08
CA LYS A 58 0.23 -21.98 24.54
C LYS A 58 -0.44 -20.86 25.32
N ARG A 59 -0.26 -19.60 24.90
CA ARG A 59 -0.86 -18.43 25.56
C ARG A 59 -2.39 -18.42 25.47
N LEU A 60 -2.94 -18.87 24.35
CA LEU A 60 -4.38 -18.92 24.10
C LEU A 60 -5.01 -20.27 24.51
N ASN A 61 -4.22 -21.19 25.06
CA ASN A 61 -4.63 -22.55 25.41
C ASN A 61 -5.29 -23.32 24.25
N VAL A 62 -4.76 -23.13 23.04
CA VAL A 62 -5.22 -23.81 21.82
C VAL A 62 -4.50 -25.14 21.67
N ALA A 63 -5.26 -26.22 21.50
CA ALA A 63 -4.69 -27.54 21.22
C ALA A 63 -3.99 -27.57 19.85
N MET A 64 -2.97 -28.42 19.68
CA MET A 64 -2.20 -28.46 18.42
C MET A 64 -3.05 -28.91 17.22
N GLU A 65 -4.10 -29.68 17.50
CA GLU A 65 -5.08 -30.14 16.50
C GLU A 65 -5.92 -28.97 15.96
N ASP A 66 -6.18 -27.96 16.81
CA ASP A 66 -7.04 -26.81 16.50
C ASP A 66 -6.25 -25.57 16.04
N ILE A 67 -4.98 -25.70 15.67
CA ILE A 67 -4.15 -24.55 15.29
C ILE A 67 -4.76 -23.75 14.13
N GLU A 68 -5.34 -24.42 13.14
CA GLU A 68 -5.90 -23.78 11.95
C GLU A 68 -7.09 -22.86 12.27
N THR A 69 -7.88 -23.19 13.29
CA THR A 69 -9.06 -22.42 13.71
C THR A 69 -8.79 -21.54 14.93
N GLY A 70 -7.81 -21.91 15.76
CA GLY A 70 -7.48 -21.23 17.01
C GLY A 70 -6.42 -20.13 16.87
N ILE A 71 -5.67 -20.09 15.76
CA ILE A 71 -4.65 -19.06 15.50
C ILE A 71 -4.98 -18.30 14.22
N GLU A 72 -5.52 -17.09 14.40
CA GLU A 72 -6.05 -16.27 13.31
C GLU A 72 -4.99 -15.52 12.49
N ASP A 73 -3.77 -15.37 13.03
CA ASP A 73 -2.69 -14.57 12.45
C ASP A 73 -1.53 -15.43 11.93
N ILE A 74 -1.81 -16.66 11.49
CA ILE A 74 -0.81 -17.49 10.79
C ILE A 74 -0.44 -16.80 9.47
N ALA A 75 -1.43 -16.44 8.65
CA ALA A 75 -1.26 -15.52 7.54
C ALA A 75 -1.51 -14.08 8.03
N GLY A 76 -0.50 -13.22 7.92
CA GLY A 76 -0.60 -11.82 8.32
C GLY A 76 -0.38 -10.88 7.14
N ILE A 77 -1.34 -10.02 6.86
CA ILE A 77 -1.24 -8.91 5.91
C ILE A 77 -1.19 -7.61 6.68
N ARG A 78 -0.35 -6.68 6.24
CA ARG A 78 -0.35 -5.30 6.74
C ARG A 78 -0.50 -4.33 5.59
N ILE A 79 -1.48 -3.45 5.72
CA ILE A 79 -1.76 -2.36 4.79
C ILE A 79 -1.41 -1.06 5.50
N MET A 80 -0.48 -0.31 4.93
CA MET A 80 -0.07 1.01 5.43
C MET A 80 -0.87 2.06 4.69
N CYS A 81 -1.51 2.95 5.44
CA CYS A 81 -2.19 4.14 4.95
C CYS A 81 -1.39 5.39 5.32
N GLN A 82 -1.65 6.49 4.62
CA GLN A 82 -1.05 7.78 4.94
C GLN A 82 -1.78 8.43 6.13
N PHE A 83 -3.11 8.43 6.13
CA PHE A 83 -3.93 9.06 7.16
C PHE A 83 -4.81 8.05 7.91
N VAL A 84 -5.39 8.49 9.02
CA VAL A 84 -6.26 7.65 9.86
C VAL A 84 -7.61 7.41 9.17
N GLU A 85 -8.13 8.40 8.44
CA GLU A 85 -9.39 8.32 7.70
C GLU A 85 -9.36 7.24 6.62
N ASP A 86 -8.19 7.07 5.99
CA ASP A 86 -7.97 6.08 4.94
C ASP A 86 -8.12 4.65 5.44
N ILE A 87 -7.88 4.41 6.73
CA ILE A 87 -8.03 3.08 7.34
C ILE A 87 -9.46 2.57 7.19
N ARG A 88 -10.45 3.44 7.43
CA ARG A 88 -11.87 3.09 7.28
C ARG A 88 -12.23 2.84 5.82
N ARG A 89 -11.73 3.66 4.90
CA ARG A 89 -11.94 3.50 3.46
C ARG A 89 -11.38 2.17 2.95
N VAL A 90 -10.17 1.80 3.36
CA VAL A 90 -9.57 0.49 3.03
C VAL A 90 -10.39 -0.66 3.63
N ALA A 91 -10.83 -0.53 4.88
CA ALA A 91 -11.69 -1.55 5.50
C ALA A 91 -12.99 -1.75 4.72
N GLU A 92 -13.63 -0.68 4.26
CA GLU A 92 -14.82 -0.74 3.40
C GLU A 92 -14.54 -1.46 2.07
N TYR A 93 -13.44 -1.14 1.38
CA TYR A 93 -13.06 -1.87 0.17
C TYR A 93 -12.86 -3.35 0.43
N ILE A 94 -12.29 -3.74 1.58
CA ILE A 94 -12.12 -5.14 1.98
C ILE A 94 -13.48 -5.81 2.25
N ARG A 95 -14.40 -5.14 2.95
CA ARG A 95 -15.75 -5.67 3.22
C ARG A 95 -16.56 -5.94 1.95
N MET A 96 -16.35 -5.14 0.91
CA MET A 96 -17.06 -5.28 -0.37
C MET A 96 -16.51 -6.40 -1.26
N ARG A 97 -15.39 -7.02 -0.89
CA ARG A 97 -14.77 -8.10 -1.67
C ARG A 97 -15.63 -9.37 -1.62
N LYS A 98 -15.55 -10.16 -2.69
CA LYS A 98 -16.26 -11.44 -2.83
C LYS A 98 -15.34 -12.66 -2.81
N ASP A 99 -14.02 -12.43 -2.82
CA ASP A 99 -12.99 -13.46 -2.80
C ASP A 99 -12.48 -13.77 -1.38
N LEU A 100 -13.04 -13.13 -0.36
CA LEU A 100 -12.80 -13.40 1.06
C LEU A 100 -14.07 -13.12 1.86
N THR A 101 -14.14 -13.65 3.07
CA THR A 101 -15.23 -13.38 4.02
C THR A 101 -14.66 -12.72 5.26
N VAL A 102 -15.15 -11.53 5.63
CA VAL A 102 -14.77 -10.87 6.88
C VAL A 102 -15.54 -11.54 8.02
N LEU A 103 -14.82 -12.19 8.95
CA LEU A 103 -15.44 -12.82 10.11
C LEU A 103 -15.81 -11.78 11.15
N TYR A 104 -14.85 -10.95 11.55
CA TYR A 104 -15.05 -9.88 12.52
C TYR A 104 -13.88 -8.89 12.52
N GLU A 105 -14.06 -7.77 13.23
CA GLU A 105 -13.12 -6.65 13.25
C GLU A 105 -12.73 -6.29 14.69
N LYS A 106 -11.48 -5.86 14.89
CA LYS A 106 -10.98 -5.32 16.17
C LYS A 106 -10.48 -3.89 15.92
N ASP A 107 -11.22 -2.91 16.42
CA ASP A 107 -10.87 -1.49 16.32
C ASP A 107 -10.06 -1.04 17.54
N TYR A 108 -8.72 -1.04 17.42
CA TYR A 108 -7.81 -0.47 18.41
C TYR A 108 -7.44 0.99 18.10
N ILE A 109 -8.09 1.65 17.15
CA ILE A 109 -7.90 3.08 16.89
C ILE A 109 -8.79 3.86 17.88
N THR A 110 -10.08 3.52 17.92
CA THR A 110 -11.02 4.12 18.87
C THR A 110 -10.86 3.51 20.27
N ASN A 111 -10.66 2.19 20.36
CA ASN A 111 -10.47 1.49 21.63
C ASN A 111 -8.99 1.08 21.82
N TYR A 112 -8.09 2.06 21.84
CA TYR A 112 -6.66 1.82 21.97
C TYR A 112 -6.30 1.21 23.33
N LYS A 113 -5.22 0.43 23.37
CA LYS A 113 -4.77 -0.21 24.62
C LYS A 113 -4.04 0.79 25.52
N GLU A 114 -4.03 0.56 26.83
CA GLU A 114 -3.28 1.40 27.79
C GLU A 114 -1.80 1.58 27.45
N SER A 115 -1.19 0.58 26.80
CA SER A 115 0.16 0.64 26.24
C SER A 115 0.41 1.76 25.22
N GLY A 116 -0.64 2.32 24.62
CA GLY A 116 -0.56 3.25 23.47
C GLY A 116 -0.77 2.57 22.11
N TYR A 117 -0.96 1.24 22.08
CA TYR A 117 -1.14 0.48 20.84
C TYR A 117 -2.41 0.88 20.07
N ARG A 118 -2.23 1.17 18.78
CA ARG A 118 -3.28 1.53 17.82
C ARG A 118 -3.12 0.77 16.51
N SER A 119 -4.22 0.22 16.01
CA SER A 119 -4.31 -0.49 14.73
C SER A 119 -5.76 -0.85 14.46
N PHE A 120 -6.12 -1.05 13.20
CA PHE A 120 -7.37 -1.71 12.84
C PHE A 120 -7.08 -3.14 12.36
N HIS A 121 -7.82 -4.14 12.85
CA HIS A 121 -7.61 -5.54 12.47
C HIS A 121 -8.90 -6.10 11.90
N MET A 122 -8.78 -6.81 10.78
CA MET A 122 -9.86 -7.59 10.19
C MET A 122 -9.42 -9.04 10.13
N ILE A 123 -10.20 -9.93 10.74
CA ILE A 123 -9.99 -11.38 10.61
C ILE A 123 -10.85 -11.87 9.46
N VAL A 124 -10.22 -12.54 8.49
CA VAL A 124 -10.89 -12.99 7.26
C VAL A 124 -10.67 -14.47 7.03
N GLU A 125 -11.66 -15.11 6.43
CA GLU A 125 -11.51 -16.40 5.76
C GLU A 125 -11.17 -16.18 4.30
N TYR A 126 -10.15 -16.89 3.83
CA TYR A 126 -9.68 -16.82 2.46
C TYR A 126 -9.60 -18.22 1.83
N PRO A 127 -10.38 -18.52 0.77
CA PRO A 127 -10.30 -19.78 0.05
C PRO A 127 -9.09 -19.77 -0.89
N VAL A 128 -8.04 -20.52 -0.54
CA VAL A 128 -6.84 -20.71 -1.37
C VAL A 128 -6.94 -21.98 -2.20
N GLN A 129 -6.59 -21.89 -3.49
CA GLN A 129 -6.59 -23.04 -4.41
C GLN A 129 -5.22 -23.69 -4.42
N THR A 130 -5.08 -24.82 -3.71
CA THR A 130 -3.82 -25.58 -3.64
C THR A 130 -3.81 -26.71 -4.67
N ALA A 131 -2.65 -27.35 -4.88
CA ALA A 131 -2.54 -28.53 -5.76
C ALA A 131 -3.43 -29.72 -5.32
N LEU A 132 -3.85 -29.75 -4.05
CA LEU A 132 -4.72 -30.80 -3.49
C LEU A 132 -6.20 -30.40 -3.45
N GLY A 133 -6.53 -29.22 -3.97
CA GLY A 133 -7.87 -28.64 -3.95
C GLY A 133 -7.97 -27.38 -3.11
N GLN A 134 -9.20 -26.91 -2.93
CA GLN A 134 -9.48 -25.70 -2.18
C GLN A 134 -9.30 -25.93 -0.67
N LYS A 135 -8.56 -25.03 -0.02
CA LYS A 135 -8.45 -24.96 1.44
C LYS A 135 -8.87 -23.57 1.90
N ILE A 136 -9.67 -23.50 2.97
CA ILE A 136 -10.01 -22.22 3.61
C ILE A 136 -8.98 -21.97 4.70
N VAL A 137 -8.37 -20.79 4.71
CA VAL A 137 -7.41 -20.37 5.73
C VAL A 137 -7.86 -19.07 6.39
N LEU A 138 -7.48 -18.90 7.66
CA LEU A 138 -7.63 -17.63 8.36
C LEU A 138 -6.45 -16.71 8.04
N ALA A 139 -6.75 -15.43 7.82
CA ALA A 139 -5.76 -14.39 7.70
C ALA A 139 -6.15 -13.17 8.54
N GLU A 140 -5.16 -12.55 9.18
CA GLU A 140 -5.31 -11.27 9.85
C GLU A 140 -4.81 -10.15 8.93
N ILE A 141 -5.69 -9.20 8.62
CA ILE A 141 -5.35 -7.97 7.89
C ILE A 141 -5.27 -6.83 8.90
N GLN A 142 -4.06 -6.29 9.08
CA GLN A 142 -3.80 -5.11 9.92
C GLN A 142 -3.74 -3.86 9.04
N ILE A 143 -4.54 -2.86 9.33
CA ILE A 143 -4.55 -1.57 8.62
C ILE A 143 -4.05 -0.49 9.59
N ARG A 144 -3.02 0.26 9.20
CA ARG A 144 -2.29 1.20 10.08
C ARG A 144 -1.79 2.42 9.32
N THR A 145 -1.60 3.53 10.03
CA THR A 145 -0.73 4.61 9.55
C THR A 145 0.74 4.22 9.63
N LEU A 146 1.61 4.99 8.99
CA LEU A 146 3.07 4.83 9.10
C LEU A 146 3.54 4.99 10.55
N ALA A 147 3.02 5.97 11.29
CA ALA A 147 3.39 6.23 12.68
C ALA A 147 2.97 5.08 13.61
N MET A 148 1.73 4.57 13.46
CA MET A 148 1.25 3.38 14.17
C MET A 148 2.12 2.16 13.90
N ASN A 149 2.48 1.93 12.62
CA ASN A 149 3.32 0.79 12.25
C ASN A 149 4.73 0.88 12.84
N PHE A 150 5.35 2.07 12.80
CA PHE A 150 6.65 2.29 13.40
C PHE A 150 6.63 2.00 14.90
N TRP A 151 5.70 2.61 15.63
CA TRP A 151 5.56 2.40 17.07
C TRP A 151 5.33 0.94 17.43
N ALA A 152 4.36 0.27 16.78
CA ALA A 152 4.01 -1.11 17.08
C ALA A 152 5.13 -2.11 16.74
N THR A 153 5.99 -1.79 15.76
CA THR A 153 7.13 -2.64 15.42
C THR A 153 8.22 -2.57 16.50
N ILE A 154 8.46 -1.38 17.05
CA ILE A 154 9.40 -1.19 18.17
C ILE A 154 8.86 -1.83 19.45
N GLU A 155 7.60 -1.57 19.79
CA GLU A 155 6.93 -2.16 20.96
C GLU A 155 6.99 -3.69 20.92
N HIS A 156 6.64 -4.30 19.79
CA HIS A 156 6.67 -5.75 19.64
C HIS A 156 8.10 -6.31 19.78
N SER A 157 9.10 -5.62 19.23
CA SER A 157 10.50 -6.06 19.32
C SER A 157 11.03 -6.00 20.76
N LEU A 158 10.66 -4.96 21.51
CA LEU A 158 11.02 -4.82 22.92
C LEU A 158 10.28 -5.84 23.78
N ASN A 159 8.98 -6.02 23.59
CA ASN A 159 8.21 -7.05 24.30
C ASN A 159 8.71 -8.46 24.00
N TYR A 160 9.20 -8.72 22.78
CA TYR A 160 9.80 -10.02 22.47
C TYR A 160 11.11 -10.24 23.24
N LYS A 161 11.98 -9.22 23.30
CA LYS A 161 13.28 -9.31 23.99
C LYS A 161 13.14 -9.39 25.51
N TYR A 162 12.28 -8.55 26.09
CA TYR A 162 12.13 -8.41 27.54
C TYR A 162 10.97 -9.21 28.11
N ARG A 163 10.07 -9.77 27.28
CA ARG A 163 8.86 -10.49 27.71
C ARG A 163 8.12 -9.68 28.78
N GLU A 164 7.91 -10.24 29.96
CA GLU A 164 7.21 -9.60 31.07
C GLU A 164 8.10 -8.67 31.91
N SER A 165 9.44 -8.72 31.73
CA SER A 165 10.41 -7.95 32.50
C SER A 165 10.81 -6.61 31.86
N LEU A 166 9.94 -6.05 31.01
CA LEU A 166 10.17 -4.73 30.42
C LEU A 166 10.29 -3.67 31.54
N PRO A 167 11.39 -2.91 31.64
CA PRO A 167 11.54 -1.88 32.68
C PRO A 167 10.45 -0.82 32.62
N GLU A 168 10.02 -0.33 33.79
CA GLU A 168 8.92 0.64 33.88
C GLU A 168 9.22 1.96 33.16
N GLU A 169 10.47 2.41 33.22
CA GLU A 169 10.93 3.58 32.47
C GLU A 169 10.75 3.40 30.95
N MET A 170 11.04 2.20 30.43
CA MET A 170 10.85 1.90 29.01
C MET A 170 9.36 1.81 28.65
N ARG A 171 8.51 1.26 29.52
CA ARG A 171 7.05 1.29 29.35
C ARG A 171 6.52 2.72 29.25
N ALA A 172 6.95 3.59 30.16
CA ALA A 172 6.57 5.01 30.14
C ALA A 172 7.04 5.71 28.86
N ARG A 173 8.27 5.44 28.40
CA ARG A 173 8.80 5.99 27.14
C ARG A 173 8.04 5.49 25.91
N LEU A 174 7.68 4.21 25.87
CA LEU A 174 6.87 3.64 24.80
C LEU A 174 5.49 4.29 24.77
N LYS A 175 4.82 4.41 25.91
CA LYS A 175 3.52 5.08 26.01
C LYS A 175 3.58 6.51 25.47
N LYS A 176 4.56 7.29 25.93
CA LYS A 176 4.79 8.67 25.45
C LYS A 176 5.05 8.73 23.94
N ALA A 177 5.81 7.78 23.40
CA ALA A 177 6.05 7.71 21.95
C ALA A 177 4.76 7.37 21.17
N GLY A 178 3.86 6.56 21.74
CA GLY A 178 2.58 6.21 21.14
C GLY A 178 1.63 7.41 21.12
N GLU A 179 1.64 8.21 22.19
CA GLU A 179 0.92 9.48 22.26
C GLU A 179 1.47 10.49 21.25
N ALA A 180 2.80 10.62 21.14
CA ALA A 180 3.43 11.50 20.15
C ALA A 180 3.12 11.09 18.70
N ALA A 181 3.14 9.78 18.41
CA ALA A 181 2.74 9.24 17.10
C ALA A 181 1.28 9.59 16.77
N PHE A 182 0.38 9.55 17.76
CA PHE A 182 -1.00 9.96 17.57
C PHE A 182 -1.16 11.46 17.33
N VAL A 183 -0.45 12.29 18.07
CA VAL A 183 -0.46 13.75 17.83
C VAL A 183 0.00 14.04 16.41
N LEU A 184 1.09 13.41 15.95
CA LEU A 184 1.56 13.54 14.58
C LEU A 184 0.48 13.13 13.57
N ASP A 185 -0.14 11.96 13.73
CA ASP A 185 -1.19 11.49 12.82
C ASP A 185 -2.37 12.49 12.77
N ASN A 186 -2.80 13.06 13.90
CA ASN A 186 -3.89 14.05 13.94
C ASN A 186 -3.50 15.38 13.27
N GLU A 187 -2.29 15.88 13.53
CA GLU A 187 -1.81 17.10 12.91
C GLU A 187 -1.72 16.94 11.39
N MET A 188 -1.22 15.80 10.90
CA MET A 188 -1.20 15.54 9.45
C MET A 188 -2.62 15.37 8.88
N SER A 189 -3.56 14.84 9.66
CA SER A 189 -4.95 14.70 9.23
C SER A 189 -5.68 16.06 9.15
N SER A 190 -5.32 17.04 9.98
CA SER A 190 -5.92 18.38 9.97
C SER A 190 -5.59 19.16 8.69
N ILE A 191 -4.39 18.96 8.15
CA ILE A 191 -3.92 19.56 6.88
C ILE A 191 -4.01 18.58 5.70
N ARG A 192 -4.77 17.49 5.84
CA ARG A 192 -4.86 16.42 4.83
C ARG A 192 -5.24 16.95 3.46
N GLN A 193 -6.25 17.83 3.37
CA GLN A 193 -6.73 18.34 2.08
C GLN A 193 -5.63 19.11 1.33
N GLU A 194 -4.89 19.97 2.04
CA GLU A 194 -3.78 20.74 1.47
C GLU A 194 -2.65 19.81 1.00
N ILE A 195 -2.34 18.76 1.77
CA ILE A 195 -1.35 17.75 1.38
C ILE A 195 -1.78 17.04 0.09
N LEU A 196 -3.05 16.63 -0.01
CA LEU A 196 -3.56 15.90 -1.17
C LEU A 196 -3.56 16.77 -2.43
N GLU A 197 -3.96 18.04 -2.31
CA GLU A 197 -3.92 19.00 -3.42
C GLU A 197 -2.49 19.26 -3.91
N ALA A 198 -1.54 19.43 -2.98
CA ALA A 198 -0.14 19.61 -3.32
C ALA A 198 0.48 18.36 -3.98
N GLN A 199 0.17 17.16 -3.45
CA GLN A 199 0.63 15.90 -4.02
C GLN A 199 0.08 15.68 -5.44
N LYS A 200 -1.22 15.97 -5.66
CA LYS A 200 -1.84 15.88 -6.97
C LYS A 200 -1.20 16.83 -7.96
N THR A 201 -1.02 18.10 -7.58
CA THR A 201 -0.36 19.11 -8.42
C THR A 201 1.04 18.65 -8.85
N PHE A 202 1.82 18.11 -7.91
CA PHE A 202 3.15 17.58 -8.22
C PHE A 202 3.13 16.37 -9.17
N GLU A 203 2.17 15.45 -9.00
CA GLU A 203 2.03 14.28 -9.88
C GLU A 203 1.57 14.69 -11.29
N ASP A 204 0.68 15.67 -11.40
CA ASP A 204 0.22 16.25 -12.67
C ASP A 204 1.37 16.95 -13.41
N ASP A 205 2.15 17.78 -12.71
CA ASP A 205 3.31 18.47 -13.27
C ASP A 205 4.37 17.47 -13.78
N ALA A 206 4.68 16.44 -13.00
CA ALA A 206 5.60 15.38 -13.41
C ALA A 206 5.09 14.60 -14.64
N ASN A 207 3.77 14.34 -14.70
CA ASN A 207 3.13 13.68 -15.84
C ASN A 207 3.21 14.55 -17.11
N ILE A 208 3.00 15.86 -16.99
CA ILE A 208 3.11 16.80 -18.12
C ILE A 208 4.53 16.78 -18.70
N VAL A 209 5.54 16.90 -17.84
CA VAL A 209 6.95 16.85 -18.26
C VAL A 209 7.28 15.54 -18.97
N THR A 210 6.84 14.42 -18.39
CA THR A 210 7.05 13.09 -19.00
C THR A 210 6.38 12.99 -20.38
N GLN A 211 5.14 13.47 -20.50
CA GLN A 211 4.42 13.48 -21.77
C GLN A 211 5.10 14.38 -22.81
N LEU A 212 5.62 15.54 -22.41
CA LEU A 212 6.33 16.45 -23.30
C LEU A 212 7.62 15.83 -23.83
N LEU A 213 8.46 15.28 -22.96
CA LEU A 213 9.70 14.62 -23.38
C LEU A 213 9.41 13.44 -24.31
N HIS A 214 8.37 12.65 -24.05
CA HIS A 214 7.95 11.59 -24.97
C HIS A 214 7.45 12.18 -26.30
N ALA A 215 6.65 13.25 -26.29
CA ALA A 215 6.17 13.89 -27.52
C ALA A 215 7.33 14.46 -28.34
N ILE A 216 8.30 15.14 -27.72
CA ILE A 216 9.52 15.62 -28.38
C ILE A 216 10.29 14.42 -28.97
N HIS A 217 10.41 13.32 -28.24
CA HIS A 217 11.07 12.12 -28.75
C HIS A 217 10.32 11.53 -29.97
N GLN A 218 8.99 11.60 -30.00
CA GLN A 218 8.18 11.18 -31.16
C GLN A 218 8.48 11.99 -32.43
N LEU A 219 8.86 13.26 -32.32
CA LEU A 219 9.22 14.08 -33.48
C LEU A 219 10.43 13.52 -34.24
N TYR A 220 11.39 12.89 -33.55
CA TYR A 220 12.52 12.22 -34.21
C TYR A 220 12.07 11.06 -35.11
N PHE A 221 11.03 10.32 -34.71
CA PHE A 221 10.47 9.24 -35.54
C PHE A 221 9.81 9.78 -36.82
N PHE A 222 9.22 10.98 -36.78
CA PHE A 222 8.69 11.67 -37.96
C PHE A 222 9.76 12.43 -38.77
N HIS A 223 11.05 12.21 -38.48
CA HIS A 223 12.18 12.90 -39.12
C HIS A 223 12.18 14.43 -38.92
N LEU A 224 11.44 14.93 -37.92
CA LEU A 224 11.36 16.36 -37.54
C LEU A 224 12.44 16.71 -36.53
N VAL A 225 13.71 16.48 -36.91
CA VAL A 225 14.86 16.58 -36.01
C VAL A 225 15.10 18.01 -35.56
N ASN A 226 14.97 18.99 -36.46
CA ASN A 226 15.23 20.40 -36.13
C ASN A 226 14.18 20.94 -35.18
N GLU A 227 12.91 20.57 -35.40
CA GLU A 227 11.79 20.91 -34.54
C GLU A 227 11.98 20.27 -33.16
N ALA A 228 12.37 18.98 -33.11
CA ALA A 228 12.63 18.30 -31.85
C ALA A 228 13.73 19.00 -31.02
N ILE A 229 14.83 19.41 -31.65
CA ILE A 229 15.91 20.17 -31.00
C ILE A 229 15.39 21.54 -30.51
N ALA A 230 14.62 22.25 -31.33
CA ALA A 230 14.05 23.55 -30.96
C ALA A 230 13.11 23.44 -29.74
N TYR A 231 12.23 22.44 -29.74
CA TYR A 231 11.34 22.16 -28.61
C TYR A 231 12.10 21.70 -27.36
N GLN A 232 13.18 20.93 -27.51
CA GLN A 232 14.03 20.53 -26.39
C GLN A 232 14.72 21.73 -25.74
N ASN A 233 15.21 22.69 -26.53
CA ASN A 233 15.82 23.91 -26.00
C ASN A 233 14.78 24.77 -25.27
N ARG A 234 13.60 24.99 -25.87
CA ARG A 234 12.49 25.71 -25.21
C ARG A 234 12.07 25.03 -23.90
N PHE A 235 12.03 23.71 -23.86
CA PHE A 235 11.76 22.97 -22.62
C PHE A 235 12.81 23.25 -21.55
N ASN A 236 14.09 23.25 -21.90
CA ASN A 236 15.17 23.54 -20.94
C ASN A 236 15.05 24.95 -20.36
N ASP A 237 14.77 25.96 -21.20
CA ASP A 237 14.59 27.35 -20.76
C ASP A 237 13.42 27.46 -19.77
N LEU A 238 12.25 26.91 -20.12
CA LEU A 238 11.06 26.91 -19.25
C LEU A 238 11.28 26.13 -17.95
N TRP A 239 12.07 25.06 -17.99
CA TRP A 239 12.42 24.26 -16.83
C TRP A 239 13.34 25.03 -15.86
N GLU A 240 14.31 25.77 -16.38
CA GLU A 240 15.17 26.65 -15.58
C GLU A 240 14.38 27.78 -14.91
N GLU A 241 13.41 28.34 -15.63
CA GLU A 241 12.51 29.39 -15.14
C GLU A 241 11.43 28.86 -14.17
N LYS A 242 11.26 27.53 -14.07
CA LYS A 242 10.18 26.86 -13.33
C LYS A 242 8.78 27.25 -13.81
N ASP A 243 8.64 27.55 -15.10
CA ASP A 243 7.36 27.91 -15.72
C ASP A 243 6.60 26.66 -16.16
N MET A 244 5.81 26.10 -15.24
CA MET A 244 4.96 24.94 -15.53
C MET A 244 3.82 25.23 -16.51
N GLU A 245 3.37 26.49 -16.62
CA GLU A 245 2.30 26.84 -17.56
C GLU A 245 2.84 26.88 -18.99
N GLY A 246 4.02 27.48 -19.18
CA GLY A 246 4.74 27.43 -20.46
C GLY A 246 5.08 25.99 -20.89
N ILE A 247 5.42 25.09 -19.96
CA ILE A 247 5.65 23.66 -20.27
C ILE A 247 4.36 22.98 -20.75
N LYS A 248 3.20 23.31 -20.17
CA LYS A 248 1.90 22.79 -20.63
C LYS A 248 1.58 23.29 -22.03
N ASP A 249 1.78 24.58 -22.30
CA ASP A 249 1.57 25.15 -23.63
C ASP A 249 2.47 24.50 -24.67
N LEU A 250 3.75 24.29 -24.33
CA LEU A 250 4.71 23.60 -25.17
C LEU A 250 4.27 22.16 -25.51
N LEU A 251 3.71 21.44 -24.53
CA LEU A 251 3.14 20.10 -24.74
C LEU A 251 1.99 20.11 -25.75
N VAL A 252 1.12 21.12 -25.69
CA VAL A 252 0.00 21.28 -26.63
C VAL A 252 0.53 21.53 -28.05
N GLU A 253 1.53 22.41 -28.20
CA GLU A 253 2.17 22.71 -29.48
C GLU A 253 2.79 21.45 -30.11
N VAL A 254 3.62 20.72 -29.35
CA VAL A 254 4.31 19.52 -29.85
C VAL A 254 3.30 18.44 -30.24
N LYS A 255 2.25 18.22 -29.44
CA LYS A 255 1.18 17.26 -29.78
C LYS A 255 0.42 17.66 -31.04
N ALA A 256 0.19 18.96 -31.27
CA ALA A 256 -0.45 19.45 -32.48
C ALA A 256 0.41 19.18 -33.73
N LEU A 257 1.72 19.40 -33.64
CA LEU A 257 2.66 19.11 -34.72
C LEU A 257 2.71 17.61 -35.06
N ILE A 258 2.78 16.74 -34.05
CA ILE A 258 2.72 15.28 -34.25
C ILE A 258 1.42 14.88 -34.94
N LYS A 259 0.27 15.43 -34.49
CA LYS A 259 -1.04 15.11 -35.08
C LYS A 259 -1.15 15.55 -36.53
N ALA A 260 -0.55 16.68 -36.90
CA ALA A 260 -0.51 17.14 -38.28
C ALA A 260 0.31 16.19 -39.16
N ASN A 261 1.43 15.67 -38.68
CA ASN A 261 2.32 14.80 -39.45
C ASN A 261 1.86 13.33 -39.49
N LYS A 262 1.13 12.85 -38.48
CA LYS A 262 0.47 11.53 -38.53
C LYS A 262 -0.53 11.41 -39.68
N LYS A 263 -1.24 12.49 -40.03
CA LYS A 263 -2.18 12.51 -41.16
C LYS A 263 -1.51 12.50 -42.53
N VAL A 264 -0.19 12.75 -42.59
CA VAL A 264 0.59 12.80 -43.83
C VAL A 264 1.20 11.42 -44.15
N GLU A 265 1.34 10.53 -43.18
CA GLU A 265 1.73 9.12 -43.40
C GLU A 265 0.54 8.20 -43.76
N GLU A 266 -0.71 8.63 -43.50
CA GLU A 266 -1.94 7.94 -43.97
C GLU A 266 -2.58 8.62 -45.22
N PRO A 267 -1.95 8.56 -46.41
CA PRO A 267 -2.74 8.56 -47.64
C PRO A 267 -2.27 7.49 -48.64
N GLY A 268 -3.11 6.46 -48.87
CA GLY A 268 -2.96 5.60 -50.05
C GLY A 268 -3.52 4.16 -50.00
N ASP A 269 -4.71 3.91 -49.47
CA ASP A 269 -5.56 2.78 -49.94
C ASP A 269 -6.69 3.36 -50.79
N GLU A 270 -6.33 3.95 -51.93
CA GLU A 270 -7.23 4.18 -53.06
C GLU A 270 -6.49 3.84 -54.35
N LEU A 271 -6.58 2.56 -54.75
CA LEU A 271 -6.93 2.05 -56.09
C LEU A 271 -6.80 0.52 -56.15
#